data_AF-A0A4V3SCP0-F1
#
_entry.id   AF-A0A4V3SCP0-F1
#
_cell.length_a   1.000
_cell.length_b   1.000
_cell.length_c   1.000
_cell.angle_alpha   90.00
_cell.angle_beta   90.00
_cell.angle_gamma   90.00
#
_symmetry.space_group_name_H-M   'P 1'
#
loop_
_entity.id
_entity.type
_entity.pdbx_description
1 polymer ?
#
loop_
_entity_poly.entity_id
_entity_poly.type
_entity_poly.pdbx_seq_one_letter_code
_entity_poly.pdbx_strand_id
1 'polypeptide(L)'
;MVRSAYDPDDSRTVVRKTGSITIRYGKYIATSAIFSDLIKLNGHPFRTEFAAVNTIQGYVDQLYAIDGLLGLAKNQFFTQLKATPLDDMVTQKVIPRRQFAFVYKRGDSSGTVIFGDISEAHIPGTVSYVPVTENFGNKNEWIIKIRRPSAHKKQKMKYVYKTDNGCFLIHVFNWHSLLITEDN
;
A
#
# COMPACT_ATOMS: atom_id res chain seq x y z
N MET A 1 2.91 15.58 14.59
CA MET A 1 4.24 15.31 15.18
C MET A 1 4.63 13.92 14.72
N VAL A 2 5.74 13.79 13.97
CA VAL A 2 6.29 12.50 13.51
C VAL A 2 6.81 11.75 14.74
N ARG A 3 6.48 10.46 14.90
CA ARG A 3 6.93 9.68 16.07
C ARG A 3 8.32 9.11 15.85
N SER A 4 8.68 8.77 14.62
CA SER A 4 10.01 8.30 14.25
C SER A 4 10.40 8.81 12.87
N ALA A 5 11.59 9.39 12.77
CA ALA A 5 12.15 9.89 11.52
C ALA A 5 13.35 9.03 11.11
N TYR A 6 13.52 8.83 9.81
CA TYR A 6 14.70 8.18 9.27
C TYR A 6 15.85 9.19 9.21
N ASP A 7 16.93 8.90 9.92
CA ASP A 7 18.19 9.64 9.84
C ASP A 7 19.19 8.83 9.00
N PRO A 8 19.61 9.32 7.82
CA PRO A 8 20.61 8.64 7.01
C PRO A 8 21.99 8.59 7.68
N ASP A 9 22.34 9.53 8.56
CA ASP A 9 23.67 9.59 9.17
C ASP A 9 23.86 8.49 10.24
N ASP A 10 22.77 7.96 10.78
CA ASP A 10 22.76 6.81 11.69
C ASP A 10 22.96 5.46 10.96
N SER A 11 22.85 5.45 9.63
CA SER A 11 22.98 4.23 8.84
C SER A 11 24.35 4.09 8.19
N ARG A 12 24.97 2.92 8.41
CA ARG A 12 26.23 2.55 7.74
C ARG A 12 26.03 1.92 6.36
N THR A 13 24.79 1.61 5.99
CA THR A 13 24.46 0.90 4.75
C THR A 13 23.68 1.76 3.76
N VAL A 14 23.37 3.00 4.13
CA VAL A 14 22.68 3.97 3.30
C VAL A 14 23.49 4.31 2.06
N VAL A 15 22.77 4.43 0.95
CA VAL A 15 23.28 5.03 -0.29
C VAL A 15 22.30 6.11 -0.70
N ARG A 16 22.72 7.38 -0.58
CA ARG A 16 21.94 8.50 -1.10
C ARG A 16 21.90 8.45 -2.63
N LYS A 17 20.73 8.62 -3.20
CA LYS A 17 20.53 8.71 -4.66
C LYS A 17 20.35 10.16 -5.09
N THR A 18 20.67 10.43 -6.36
CA THR A 18 20.41 11.72 -6.98
C THR A 18 18.92 11.88 -7.29
N GLY A 19 18.40 13.08 -7.08
CA GLY A 19 17.00 13.41 -7.38
C GLY A 19 16.11 13.48 -6.14
N SER A 20 14.85 13.81 -6.38
CA SER A 20 13.82 14.00 -5.37
C SER A 20 12.47 13.55 -5.90
N ILE A 21 11.59 13.15 -4.98
CA ILE A 21 10.20 12.83 -5.29
C ILE A 21 9.31 13.84 -4.57
N THR A 22 8.36 14.41 -5.31
CA THR A 22 7.35 15.32 -4.77
C THR A 22 5.98 14.70 -5.02
N ILE A 23 5.23 14.49 -3.95
CA ILE A 23 3.90 13.89 -3.99
C ILE A 23 2.92 14.86 -3.33
N ARG A 24 1.82 15.15 -4.03
CA ARG A 24 0.69 15.84 -3.44
C ARG A 24 -0.23 14.81 -2.79
N TYR A 25 -0.63 15.05 -1.55
CA TYR A 25 -1.59 14.27 -0.81
C TYR A 25 -2.75 15.18 -0.42
N GLY A 26 -3.75 15.26 -1.28
CA GLY A 26 -4.91 16.15 -1.09
C GLY A 26 -4.47 17.62 -0.89
N LYS A 27 -4.50 18.08 0.36
CA LYS A 27 -4.20 19.46 0.78
C LYS A 27 -2.73 19.70 1.17
N TYR A 28 -1.86 18.69 1.12
CA TYR A 28 -0.44 18.86 1.41
C TYR A 28 0.45 18.31 0.30
N ILE A 29 1.69 18.79 0.27
CA ILE A 29 2.74 18.36 -0.65
C ILE A 29 3.91 17.88 0.20
N ALA A 30 4.35 16.64 -0.03
CA ALA A 30 5.54 16.06 0.57
C ALA A 30 6.65 16.04 -0.48
N THR A 31 7.79 16.66 -0.15
CA THR A 31 9.03 16.55 -0.92
C THR A 31 10.00 15.65 -0.16
N SER A 32 10.73 14.84 -0.90
CA SER A 32 11.56 13.78 -0.34
C SER A 32 12.86 13.60 -1.11
N ALA A 33 13.90 13.22 -0.37
CA ALA A 33 15.15 12.73 -0.95
C ALA A 33 15.10 11.21 -1.06
N ILE A 34 15.82 10.66 -2.03
CA ILE A 34 15.80 9.22 -2.33
C ILE A 34 17.01 8.54 -1.71
N PHE A 35 16.77 7.43 -1.03
CA PHE A 35 17.79 6.62 -0.38
C PHE A 35 17.63 5.16 -0.77
N SER A 36 18.73 4.41 -0.78
CA SER A 36 18.73 2.96 -0.79
C SER A 36 19.37 2.46 0.49
N ASP A 37 18.65 1.67 1.27
CA ASP A 37 19.17 1.13 2.53
C ASP A 37 18.58 -0.25 2.84
N LEU A 38 19.11 -0.90 3.88
CA LEU A 38 18.60 -2.14 4.44
C LEU A 38 17.38 -1.86 5.32
N ILE A 39 16.27 -2.51 5.00
CA ILE A 39 15.09 -2.59 5.84
C ILE A 39 14.84 -4.05 6.23
N LYS A 40 14.10 -4.29 7.31
CA LYS A 40 13.83 -5.64 7.82
C LYS A 40 12.35 -5.98 7.70
N LEU A 41 12.06 -7.14 7.12
CA LEU A 41 10.74 -7.77 7.19
C LEU A 41 10.88 -9.03 8.06
N ASN A 42 10.15 -9.10 9.17
CA ASN A 42 10.24 -10.22 10.13
C ASN A 42 11.68 -10.59 10.53
N GLY A 43 12.54 -9.58 10.70
CA GLY A 43 13.95 -9.77 11.04
C GLY A 43 14.89 -10.06 9.86
N HIS A 44 14.37 -10.41 8.68
CA HIS A 44 15.17 -10.63 7.48
C HIS A 44 15.49 -9.29 6.78
N PRO A 45 16.77 -8.90 6.67
CA PRO A 45 17.15 -7.67 6.01
C PRO A 45 17.06 -7.81 4.49
N PHE A 46 16.64 -6.75 3.81
CA PHE A 46 16.75 -6.61 2.36
C PHE A 46 16.95 -5.14 2.00
N ARG A 47 17.60 -4.92 0.86
CA ARG A 47 17.85 -3.58 0.35
C ARG A 47 16.69 -3.11 -0.51
N THR A 48 16.21 -1.90 -0.31
CA THR A 48 15.21 -1.28 -1.19
C THR A 48 15.48 0.21 -1.36
N GLU A 49 14.95 0.80 -2.42
CA GLU A 49 14.93 2.26 -2.61
C GLU A 49 13.63 2.85 -2.03
N PHE A 50 13.75 3.91 -1.25
CA PHE A 50 12.61 4.61 -0.66
C PHE A 50 12.86 6.12 -0.61
N ALA A 51 11.76 6.86 -0.45
CA ALA A 51 11.79 8.31 -0.37
C ALA A 51 11.61 8.73 1.09
N ALA A 52 12.62 9.39 1.66
CA ALA A 52 12.52 9.96 3.00
C ALA A 52 12.08 11.42 2.89
N VAL A 53 10.91 11.73 3.48
CA VAL A 53 10.31 13.06 3.43
C VAL A 53 11.15 14.02 4.26
N ASN A 54 11.61 15.11 3.64
CA ASN A 54 12.37 16.16 4.30
C ASN A 54 11.56 17.45 4.47
N THR A 55 10.57 17.68 3.61
CA THR A 55 9.74 18.89 3.65
C THR A 55 8.29 18.55 3.39
N ILE A 56 7.40 19.11 4.21
CA ILE A 56 5.96 19.04 4.03
C ILE A 56 5.38 20.45 3.99
N GLN A 57 4.57 20.74 2.98
CA GLN A 57 3.89 22.01 2.81
C GLN A 57 2.37 21.79 2.80
N GLY A 58 1.64 22.53 3.63
CA GLY A 58 0.17 22.39 3.77
C GLY A 58 -0.25 21.72 5.07
N TYR A 59 -1.54 21.40 5.17
CA TYR A 59 -2.16 20.90 6.40
C TYR A 59 -2.25 19.36 6.39
N VAL A 60 -1.80 18.72 7.49
CA VAL A 60 -1.67 17.26 7.54
C VAL A 60 -2.18 16.65 8.85
N ASP A 61 -3.41 16.15 8.83
CA ASP A 61 -3.98 15.38 9.95
C ASP A 61 -3.54 13.90 9.97
N GLN A 62 -3.22 13.32 8.80
CA GLN A 62 -2.96 11.87 8.70
C GLN A 62 -1.59 11.46 9.25
N LEU A 63 -0.62 12.37 9.31
CA LEU A 63 0.73 12.11 9.84
C LEU A 63 0.78 12.00 11.38
N TYR A 64 -0.34 12.20 12.08
CA TYR A 64 -0.37 11.99 13.54
C TYR A 64 -0.46 10.51 13.94
N ALA A 65 -0.87 9.63 13.01
CA ALA A 65 -1.11 8.21 13.31
C ALA A 65 -0.09 7.24 12.68
N ILE A 66 0.62 7.65 11.63
CA ILE A 66 1.59 6.82 10.90
C ILE A 66 2.85 7.62 10.57
N ASP A 67 4.01 6.95 10.55
CA ASP A 67 5.31 7.56 10.24
C ASP A 67 5.69 7.47 8.74
N GLY A 68 5.07 6.56 7.99
CA GLY A 68 5.39 6.34 6.59
C GLY A 68 4.42 5.41 5.88
N LEU A 69 4.67 5.22 4.58
CA LEU A 69 3.84 4.39 3.70
C LEU A 69 4.71 3.35 3.00
N LEU A 70 4.27 2.09 3.03
CA LEU A 70 4.87 1.01 2.25
C LEU A 70 4.02 0.76 1.00
N GLY A 71 4.52 1.16 -0.17
CA GLY A 71 3.82 0.98 -1.44
C GLY A 71 3.79 -0.47 -1.91
N LEU A 72 2.59 -1.03 -2.09
CA LEU A 72 2.35 -2.41 -2.54
C LEU A 72 1.72 -2.49 -3.94
N ALA A 73 2.07 -1.54 -4.80
CA ALA A 73 1.54 -1.43 -6.16
C ALA A 73 1.94 -2.60 -7.07
N LYS A 74 1.28 -2.75 -8.23
CA LYS A 74 1.69 -3.76 -9.22
C LYS A 74 3.06 -3.48 -9.78
N ASN A 75 3.33 -2.22 -10.11
CA ASN A 75 4.63 -1.75 -10.60
C ASN A 75 5.00 -0.45 -9.90
N GLN A 76 6.26 -0.08 -9.99
CA GLN A 76 6.73 1.19 -9.47
C GLN A 76 6.11 2.37 -10.25
N PHE A 77 5.53 3.32 -9.52
CA PHE A 77 4.89 4.52 -10.09
C PHE A 77 5.90 5.64 -10.36
N PHE A 78 6.90 5.76 -9.49
CA PHE A 78 7.88 6.83 -9.56
C PHE A 78 9.08 6.37 -10.36
N THR A 79 9.33 7.00 -11.51
CA THR A 79 10.47 6.67 -12.40
C THR A 79 11.83 6.87 -11.73
N GLN A 80 11.87 7.65 -10.64
CA GLN A 80 13.07 7.87 -9.84
C GLN A 80 13.42 6.67 -8.94
N LEU A 81 12.49 5.73 -8.72
CA LEU A 81 12.71 4.50 -7.97
C LEU A 81 12.81 3.33 -8.96
N LYS A 82 13.75 2.42 -8.75
CA LYS A 82 13.99 1.31 -9.69
C LYS A 82 12.91 0.23 -9.64
N ALA A 83 12.41 -0.08 -8.45
CA ALA A 83 11.54 -1.21 -8.19
C ALA A 83 10.58 -0.90 -7.04
N THR A 84 9.55 -1.73 -6.85
CA THR A 84 8.75 -1.69 -5.63
C THR A 84 9.43 -2.49 -4.52
N PRO A 85 9.15 -2.21 -3.23
CA PRO A 85 9.64 -3.04 -2.14
C PRO A 85 9.27 -4.52 -2.29
N LEU A 86 8.10 -4.82 -2.89
CA LEU A 86 7.68 -6.19 -3.14
C LEU A 86 8.54 -6.90 -4.20
N ASP A 87 8.96 -6.17 -5.25
CA ASP A 87 9.91 -6.68 -6.24
C ASP A 87 11.27 -6.98 -5.62
N ASP A 88 11.75 -6.07 -4.75
CA ASP A 88 13.01 -6.21 -4.05
C ASP A 88 13.01 -7.40 -3.11
N MET A 89 11.92 -7.62 -2.36
CA MET A 89 11.76 -8.78 -1.48
C MET A 89 11.85 -10.11 -2.25
N VAL A 90 11.22 -10.20 -3.42
CA VAL A 90 11.24 -11.41 -4.25
C VAL A 90 12.61 -11.64 -4.86
N THR A 91 13.20 -10.58 -5.43
CA THR A 91 14.51 -10.64 -6.10
C THR A 91 15.62 -11.04 -5.12
N GLN A 92 15.53 -10.56 -3.88
CA GLN A 92 16.48 -10.91 -2.80
C GLN A 92 16.06 -12.15 -2.00
N LYS A 93 15.04 -12.89 -2.45
CA LYS A 93 14.57 -14.14 -1.85
C LYS A 93 14.14 -14.02 -0.38
N VAL A 94 13.70 -12.83 0.04
CA VAL A 94 13.09 -12.59 1.36
C VAL A 94 11.69 -13.21 1.41
N ILE A 95 11.00 -13.20 0.28
CA ILE A 95 9.74 -13.90 0.09
C ILE A 95 9.81 -14.78 -1.17
N PRO A 96 9.15 -15.95 -1.17
CA PRO A 96 9.27 -16.91 -2.27
C PRO A 96 8.45 -16.50 -3.51
N ARG A 97 7.44 -15.64 -3.36
CA ARG A 97 6.51 -15.26 -4.42
C ARG A 97 6.11 -13.80 -4.30
N ARG A 98 5.86 -13.17 -5.44
CA ARG A 98 5.40 -11.78 -5.53
C ARG A 98 3.91 -11.64 -5.23
N GLN A 99 3.53 -11.97 -4.00
CA GLN A 99 2.15 -11.94 -3.54
C GLN A 99 2.09 -11.45 -2.10
N PHE A 100 0.96 -10.88 -1.72
CA PHE A 100 0.68 -10.49 -0.35
C PHE A 100 -0.82 -10.60 -0.09
N ALA A 101 -1.20 -10.71 1.18
CA ALA A 101 -2.58 -10.77 1.61
C ALA A 101 -2.79 -9.96 2.88
N PHE A 102 -3.98 -9.36 3.00
CA PHE A 102 -4.45 -8.74 4.23
C PHE A 102 -5.51 -9.63 4.86
N VAL A 103 -5.27 -10.07 6.09
CA VAL A 103 -6.20 -10.88 6.87
C VAL A 103 -6.71 -10.04 8.03
N TYR A 104 -8.02 -9.82 8.06
CA TYR A 104 -8.70 -9.08 9.11
C TYR A 104 -9.64 -10.02 9.85
N LYS A 105 -9.59 -9.99 11.18
CA LYS A 105 -10.54 -10.74 12.01
C LYS A 105 -11.83 -9.94 12.16
N ARG A 106 -12.97 -10.58 11.91
CA ARG A 106 -14.27 -9.90 12.00
C ARG A 106 -14.56 -9.51 13.45
N GLY A 107 -14.91 -8.24 13.67
CA GLY A 107 -15.21 -7.71 15.00
C GLY A 107 -13.98 -7.31 15.80
N ASP A 108 -12.80 -7.34 15.19
CA ASP A 108 -11.53 -6.92 15.77
C ASP A 108 -10.99 -5.70 14.99
N SER A 109 -10.20 -4.86 15.65
CA SER A 109 -9.42 -3.79 15.02
C SER A 109 -8.07 -4.27 14.49
N SER A 110 -7.69 -5.52 14.79
CA SER A 110 -6.44 -6.12 14.33
C SER A 110 -6.51 -6.61 12.87
N GLY A 111 -5.37 -6.49 12.18
CA GLY A 111 -5.15 -7.03 10.85
C GLY A 111 -3.73 -7.54 10.71
N THR A 112 -3.53 -8.57 9.90
CA THR A 112 -2.21 -9.14 9.59
C THR A 112 -1.95 -8.99 8.10
N VAL A 113 -0.73 -8.58 7.74
CA VAL A 113 -0.25 -8.61 6.37
C VAL A 113 0.67 -9.80 6.21
N ILE A 114 0.39 -10.65 5.21
CA ILE A 114 1.21 -11.81 4.87
C ILE A 114 1.90 -11.49 3.56
N PHE A 115 3.21 -11.73 3.49
CA PHE A 115 3.99 -11.59 2.26
C PHE A 115 4.47 -12.96 1.80
N GLY A 116 4.39 -13.22 0.50
CA GLY A 116 4.92 -14.43 -0.12
C GLY A 116 4.07 -15.68 0.01
N ASP A 117 3.03 -15.68 0.84
CA ASP A 117 2.18 -16.85 1.08
C ASP A 117 0.68 -16.51 1.13
N ILE A 118 -0.13 -17.45 0.63
CA ILE A 118 -1.61 -17.43 0.63
C ILE A 118 -2.16 -18.83 0.94
N SER A 119 -1.35 -19.70 1.55
CA SER A 119 -1.72 -21.05 1.94
C SER A 119 -2.89 -21.07 2.93
N GLU A 120 -3.59 -22.20 2.99
CA GLU A 120 -4.71 -22.41 3.93
C GLU A 120 -4.29 -22.28 5.40
N ALA A 121 -2.99 -22.46 5.70
CA ALA A 121 -2.44 -22.25 7.03
C ALA A 121 -2.61 -20.81 7.53
N HIS A 122 -2.60 -19.84 6.61
CA HIS A 122 -2.76 -18.42 6.93
C HIS A 122 -4.10 -17.83 6.49
N ILE A 123 -4.73 -18.40 5.46
CA ILE A 123 -6.01 -17.95 4.90
C ILE A 123 -6.94 -19.16 4.83
N PRO A 124 -7.71 -19.45 5.90
CA PRO A 124 -8.58 -20.61 5.90
C PRO A 124 -9.73 -20.44 4.89
N GLY A 125 -10.02 -21.51 4.14
CA GLY A 125 -11.10 -21.57 3.17
C GLY A 125 -10.64 -21.38 1.72
N THR A 126 -11.60 -21.37 0.79
CA THR A 126 -11.31 -21.31 -0.65
C THR A 126 -10.97 -19.89 -1.09
N VAL A 127 -9.81 -19.72 -1.72
CA VAL A 127 -9.38 -18.47 -2.36
C VAL A 127 -9.84 -18.46 -3.82
N SER A 128 -10.71 -17.51 -4.17
CA SER A 128 -11.14 -17.28 -5.54
C SER A 128 -10.33 -16.16 -6.19
N TYR A 129 -9.87 -16.37 -7.42
CA TYR A 129 -9.08 -15.40 -8.16
C TYR A 129 -9.91 -14.72 -9.24
N VAL A 130 -9.68 -13.43 -9.42
CA VAL A 130 -10.22 -12.64 -10.53
C VAL A 130 -9.06 -11.92 -11.22
N PRO A 131 -9.09 -11.81 -12.55
CA PRO A 131 -8.05 -11.08 -13.27
C PRO A 131 -8.11 -9.59 -12.93
N VAL A 132 -6.93 -8.99 -12.81
CA VAL A 132 -6.79 -7.53 -12.77
C VAL A 132 -7.15 -6.99 -14.15
N THR A 133 -7.96 -5.93 -14.20
CA THR A 133 -8.29 -5.24 -15.45
C THR A 133 -7.24 -4.18 -15.75
N GLU A 134 -6.82 -4.09 -17.02
CA GLU A 134 -5.90 -3.04 -17.49
C GLU A 134 -6.64 -1.94 -18.26
N ASN A 135 -7.94 -2.14 -18.53
CA ASN A 135 -8.76 -1.26 -19.35
C ASN A 135 -9.33 -0.05 -18.60
N PHE A 136 -9.09 0.07 -17.29
CA PHE A 136 -9.61 1.13 -16.44
C PHE A 136 -8.54 1.60 -15.47
N GLY A 137 -8.45 2.90 -15.22
CA GLY A 137 -7.48 3.48 -14.28
C GLY A 137 -6.04 3.41 -14.76
N ASN A 138 -5.08 3.49 -13.83
CA ASN A 138 -3.66 3.36 -14.15
C ASN A 138 -3.28 1.87 -14.15
N LYS A 139 -2.58 1.39 -15.19
CA LYS A 139 -2.18 -0.03 -15.36
C LYS A 139 -1.35 -0.61 -14.19
N ASN A 140 -0.74 0.26 -13.38
CA ASN A 140 0.06 -0.09 -12.21
C ASN A 140 -0.79 -0.26 -10.93
N GLU A 141 -2.10 -0.05 -11.01
CA GLU A 141 -3.07 -0.18 -9.91
C GLU A 141 -3.69 -1.59 -9.86
N TRP A 142 -4.10 -2.01 -8.67
CA TRP A 142 -4.88 -3.22 -8.45
C TRP A 142 -6.37 -2.94 -8.68
N ILE A 143 -6.84 -3.10 -9.93
CA ILE A 143 -8.24 -2.87 -10.31
C ILE A 143 -8.86 -4.17 -10.78
N ILE A 144 -10.06 -4.48 -10.30
CA ILE A 144 -10.83 -5.66 -10.71
C ILE A 144 -12.19 -5.22 -11.24
N LYS A 145 -12.71 -5.95 -12.24
CA LYS A 145 -14.08 -5.75 -12.72
C LYS A 145 -15.03 -6.57 -11.86
N ILE A 146 -16.00 -5.90 -11.24
CA ILE A 146 -17.07 -6.59 -10.49
C ILE A 146 -18.39 -6.40 -11.24
N ARG A 147 -19.13 -7.48 -11.45
CA ARG A 147 -20.49 -7.42 -11.99
C ARG A 147 -21.46 -7.07 -10.86
N ARG A 148 -22.31 -6.07 -11.04
CA ARG A 148 -23.38 -5.77 -10.07
C ARG A 148 -24.24 -7.02 -9.85
N PRO A 149 -24.49 -7.44 -8.60
CA PRO A 149 -25.50 -8.46 -8.32
C PRO A 149 -26.87 -7.96 -8.76
N SER A 150 -27.74 -8.85 -9.24
CA SER A 150 -29.15 -8.53 -9.45
C SER A 150 -29.77 -8.06 -8.14
N ALA A 151 -30.61 -7.01 -8.18
CA ALA A 151 -31.18 -6.29 -7.03
C ALA A 151 -31.85 -7.18 -5.95
N HIS A 152 -32.20 -8.42 -6.30
CA HIS A 152 -32.88 -9.38 -5.44
C HIS A 152 -31.94 -10.19 -4.51
N LYS A 153 -30.61 -10.02 -4.59
CA LYS A 153 -29.66 -10.66 -3.66
C LYS A 153 -28.78 -9.63 -2.98
N LYS A 154 -29.12 -9.28 -1.74
CA LYS A 154 -28.25 -8.49 -0.85
C LYS A 154 -26.97 -9.30 -0.56
N GLN A 155 -25.89 -9.04 -1.28
CA GLN A 155 -24.55 -9.48 -0.91
C GLN A 155 -23.69 -8.27 -0.54
N LYS A 156 -22.98 -8.37 0.58
CA LYS A 156 -22.05 -7.35 1.07
C LYS A 156 -20.86 -7.27 0.11
N MET A 157 -20.84 -6.22 -0.71
CA MET A 157 -19.71 -5.90 -1.58
C MET A 157 -18.62 -5.22 -0.74
N LYS A 158 -17.39 -5.73 -0.79
CA LYS A 158 -16.20 -5.06 -0.23
C LYS A 158 -15.58 -4.20 -1.33
N TYR A 159 -15.49 -2.89 -1.09
CA TYR A 159 -14.97 -1.91 -2.05
C TYR A 159 -13.44 -1.87 -2.02
N VAL A 160 -12.84 -1.54 -3.17
CA VAL A 160 -11.45 -1.08 -3.28
C VAL A 160 -11.51 0.42 -3.54
N TYR A 161 -10.93 1.22 -2.63
CA TYR A 161 -10.87 2.67 -2.76
C TYR A 161 -9.61 3.09 -3.53
N LYS A 162 -9.77 4.08 -4.41
CA LYS A 162 -8.69 4.86 -5.02
C LYS A 162 -8.54 6.16 -4.23
N THR A 163 -7.30 6.56 -3.95
CA THR A 163 -7.01 7.97 -3.66
C THR A 163 -6.29 8.56 -4.87
N ASP A 164 -6.61 9.81 -5.22
CA ASP A 164 -6.16 10.46 -6.47
C ASP A 164 -4.64 10.71 -6.59
N ASN A 165 -3.84 10.18 -5.66
CA ASN A 165 -2.40 10.43 -5.56
C ASN A 165 -1.54 9.16 -5.56
N GLY A 166 -2.05 8.05 -6.10
CA GLY A 166 -1.26 6.81 -6.28
C GLY A 166 -0.91 6.07 -4.99
N CYS A 167 -1.48 6.47 -3.84
CA CYS A 167 -1.39 5.70 -2.59
C CYS A 167 -2.63 4.83 -2.40
N PHE A 168 -2.40 3.53 -2.24
CA PHE A 168 -3.39 2.58 -1.77
C PHE A 168 -3.51 2.71 -0.25
N LEU A 169 -4.43 3.55 0.20
CA LEU A 169 -5.03 3.42 1.52
C LEU A 169 -6.21 2.46 1.37
N ILE A 170 -6.10 1.25 1.92
CA ILE A 170 -7.30 0.44 2.17
C ILE A 170 -8.02 1.10 3.34
N HIS A 171 -8.95 2.02 3.03
CA HIS A 171 -9.93 2.48 4.01
C HIS A 171 -10.87 1.31 4.31
N VAL A 172 -10.54 0.53 5.34
CA VAL A 172 -11.50 -0.39 5.96
C VAL A 172 -12.39 0.46 6.87
N PHE A 173 -13.53 0.93 6.36
CA PHE A 173 -14.57 1.46 7.24
C PHE A 173 -15.14 0.33 8.09
N ASN A 174 -15.01 0.46 9.41
CA ASN A 174 -15.70 -0.35 10.39
C ASN A 174 -17.01 0.36 10.79
N TRP A 175 -18.14 -0.24 10.38
CA TRP A 175 -19.50 -0.21 10.95
C TRP A 175 -20.22 1.11 11.34
N HIS A 176 -21.26 1.41 10.54
CA HIS A 176 -22.65 1.84 10.85
C HIS A 176 -23.12 2.94 9.88
N SER A 177 -24.20 2.66 9.15
CA SER A 177 -25.07 3.58 8.37
C SER A 177 -24.46 4.45 7.25
N LEU A 178 -24.90 4.23 5.99
CA LEU A 178 -25.47 5.26 5.09
C LEU A 178 -25.97 4.57 3.80
N LEU A 179 -27.28 4.37 3.67
CA LEU A 179 -28.28 5.21 3.00
C LEU A 179 -28.10 5.29 1.48
N ILE A 180 -29.10 4.71 0.81
CA ILE A 180 -29.39 4.77 -0.61
C ILE A 180 -29.81 6.22 -0.93
N THR A 181 -29.31 6.78 -2.02
CA THR A 181 -30.05 7.78 -2.78
C THR A 181 -30.29 7.21 -4.17
N GLU A 182 -31.54 6.85 -4.43
CA GLU A 182 -32.06 6.80 -5.78
C GLU A 182 -32.11 8.23 -6.29
N ASP A 183 -31.64 8.46 -7.50
CA ASP A 183 -32.08 9.61 -8.30
C ASP A 183 -32.56 9.06 -9.64
N ASN A 184 -33.77 9.52 -9.98
CA ASN A 184 -34.69 9.05 -11.03
C ASN A 184 -34.08 8.75 -12.40
#